data_AF-A0A7J8Y8U6-F1
#
_entry.id   AF-A0A7J8Y8U6-F1
#
_cell.length_a   1.000
_cell.length_b   1.000
_cell.length_c   1.000
_cell.angle_alpha   90.00
_cell.angle_beta   90.00
_cell.angle_gamma   90.00
#
_symmetry.space_group_name_H-M   'P 1'
#
loop_
_entity.id
_entity.type
_entity.pdbx_description
1 polymer ?
#
loop_
_entity_poly.entity_id
_entity_poly.type
_entity_poly.pdbx_seq_one_letter_code
_entity_poly.pdbx_strand_id
1 'polypeptide(L)'
;MELVISKWVFAFSLFSWLIFSVAFSVEGLDEDSKVRGVNLGGWLVLEGWIKPSLFEGIPNPDMLDGTQVTFKSVKLQKYVCAENGGGSDISVNRDAASSWETFTLWRVSESEFQFRTVQGQFLSCYGNGCVVSATAKSASSTETFQIERNNDDRVHIKTKSGAYLQATIDNQLVADYPGNPGWDDNASTFEMSIVANNLHGDYQLGNGYGHNKAKEVLE
;
A
#
# COMPACT_ATOMS: atom_id res chain seq x y z
N MET A 1 -69.91 -21.82 -21.15
CA MET A 1 -68.93 -21.63 -22.24
C MET A 1 -67.57 -21.71 -21.56
N GLU A 2 -66.95 -22.88 -21.65
CA GLU A 2 -65.70 -23.23 -20.96
C GLU A 2 -64.54 -22.40 -21.53
N LEU A 3 -63.80 -21.70 -20.67
CA LEU A 3 -62.57 -21.01 -21.05
C LEU A 3 -61.38 -21.88 -20.63
N VAL A 4 -60.81 -22.52 -21.65
CA VAL A 4 -59.66 -23.41 -21.62
C VAL A 4 -58.39 -22.63 -21.26
N ILE A 5 -57.75 -23.03 -20.16
CA ILE A 5 -56.44 -22.55 -19.73
C ILE A 5 -55.37 -23.21 -20.61
N SER A 6 -54.69 -22.42 -21.46
CA SER A 6 -53.63 -22.91 -22.35
C SER A 6 -52.23 -22.46 -21.92
N LYS A 7 -51.61 -23.32 -21.11
CA LYS A 7 -50.22 -23.87 -21.18
C LYS A 7 -49.10 -23.10 -21.92
N TRP A 8 -48.95 -21.78 -21.82
CA TRP A 8 -47.82 -21.07 -22.46
C TRP A 8 -47.12 -19.98 -21.60
N VAL A 9 -47.22 -20.03 -20.26
CA VAL A 9 -46.59 -19.00 -19.39
C VAL A 9 -45.45 -19.53 -18.49
N PHE A 10 -45.15 -20.83 -18.49
CA PHE A 10 -44.14 -21.40 -17.57
C PHE A 10 -42.82 -21.88 -18.22
N ALA A 11 -42.56 -21.54 -19.48
CA ALA A 11 -41.36 -21.99 -20.19
C ALA A 11 -40.27 -20.93 -20.38
N PHE A 12 -40.28 -19.83 -19.60
CA PHE A 12 -39.25 -18.79 -19.69
C PHE A 12 -38.60 -18.38 -18.36
N SER A 13 -38.86 -19.12 -17.27
CA SER A 13 -38.31 -18.83 -15.94
C SER A 13 -37.45 -19.98 -15.40
N LEU A 14 -36.66 -20.63 -16.27
CA LEU A 14 -35.73 -21.69 -15.86
C LEU A 14 -34.45 -21.75 -16.71
N PHE A 15 -34.03 -20.62 -17.30
CA PHE A 15 -32.79 -20.55 -18.09
C PHE A 15 -31.76 -19.52 -17.59
N SER A 16 -31.91 -19.01 -16.35
CA SER A 16 -30.98 -18.00 -15.78
C SER A 16 -30.00 -18.55 -14.74
N TRP A 17 -29.91 -19.87 -14.55
CA TRP A 17 -29.07 -20.48 -13.50
C TRP A 17 -27.99 -21.42 -14.05
N LEU A 18 -27.35 -21.03 -15.15
CA LEU A 18 -26.12 -21.67 -15.64
C LEU A 18 -25.11 -20.59 -16.04
N ILE A 19 -24.71 -19.75 -15.07
CA ILE A 19 -23.36 -19.19 -15.11
C ILE A 19 -22.49 -20.24 -14.43
N PHE A 20 -21.84 -21.08 -15.24
CA PHE A 20 -20.75 -21.91 -14.79
C PHE A 20 -19.65 -20.98 -14.25
N SER A 21 -19.55 -20.81 -12.94
CA SER A 21 -18.29 -20.47 -12.32
C SER A 21 -17.40 -21.70 -12.43
N VAL A 22 -16.50 -21.70 -13.41
CA VAL A 22 -15.41 -22.67 -13.45
C VAL A 22 -14.51 -22.35 -12.27
N ALA A 23 -14.71 -23.05 -11.16
CA ALA A 23 -13.77 -23.05 -10.05
C ALA A 23 -12.55 -23.88 -10.48
N PHE A 24 -11.49 -23.20 -10.91
CA PHE A 24 -10.19 -23.85 -11.04
C PHE A 24 -9.66 -24.11 -9.63
N SER A 25 -9.58 -25.38 -9.24
CA SER A 25 -8.78 -25.80 -8.09
C SER A 25 -7.40 -26.13 -8.62
N VAL A 26 -6.37 -25.44 -8.14
CA VAL A 26 -4.98 -25.88 -8.32
C VAL A 26 -4.76 -26.99 -7.28
N GLU A 27 -4.38 -28.16 -7.76
CA GLU A 27 -4.14 -29.36 -6.94
C GLU A 27 -2.63 -29.45 -6.71
N GLY A 28 -2.18 -29.10 -5.50
CA GLY A 28 -0.76 -29.03 -5.14
C GLY A 28 -0.43 -29.04 -3.64
N LEU A 29 -1.42 -29.02 -2.75
CA LEU A 29 -1.19 -29.07 -1.30
C LEU A 29 -1.72 -30.37 -0.72
N ASP A 30 -0.83 -31.14 -0.10
CA ASP A 30 -1.14 -32.41 0.56
C ASP A 30 -2.22 -32.25 1.65
N GLU A 31 -2.90 -33.37 1.91
CA GLU A 31 -4.26 -33.53 2.45
C GLU A 31 -4.76 -32.46 3.47
N ASP A 32 -5.93 -31.89 3.14
CA ASP A 32 -6.80 -30.97 3.92
C ASP A 32 -6.67 -29.44 3.81
N SER A 33 -5.69 -28.86 3.10
CA SER A 33 -5.56 -27.39 3.04
C SER A 33 -6.07 -26.74 1.74
N LYS A 34 -7.38 -26.83 1.49
CA LYS A 34 -8.04 -26.06 0.42
C LYS A 34 -8.00 -24.56 0.72
N VAL A 35 -7.11 -23.83 0.05
CA VAL A 35 -7.12 -22.36 0.09
C VAL A 35 -8.39 -21.85 -0.58
N ARG A 36 -9.19 -21.07 0.15
CA ARG A 36 -10.38 -20.42 -0.41
C ARG A 36 -10.02 -18.98 -0.78
N GLY A 37 -10.27 -18.63 -2.03
CA GLY A 37 -10.14 -17.26 -2.53
C GLY A 37 -11.31 -16.91 -3.43
N VAL A 38 -11.48 -15.62 -3.70
CA VAL A 38 -12.44 -15.14 -4.70
C VAL A 38 -11.67 -14.67 -5.93
N ASN A 39 -12.19 -14.96 -7.13
CA ASN A 39 -11.71 -14.36 -8.36
C ASN A 39 -12.54 -13.12 -8.66
N LEU A 40 -11.94 -11.94 -8.60
CA LEU A 40 -12.59 -10.68 -8.96
C LEU A 40 -11.87 -10.08 -10.17
N GLY A 41 -12.38 -10.37 -11.37
CA GLY A 41 -11.83 -9.80 -12.61
C GLY A 41 -10.38 -10.21 -12.88
N GLY A 42 -10.01 -11.46 -12.57
CA GLY A 42 -8.64 -11.97 -12.76
C GLY A 42 -7.73 -11.82 -11.54
N TRP A 43 -8.22 -11.25 -10.44
CA TRP A 43 -7.49 -11.15 -9.18
C TRP A 43 -7.86 -12.31 -8.27
N LEU A 44 -6.89 -13.07 -7.79
CA LEU A 44 -7.07 -14.02 -6.69
C LEU A 44 -6.94 -13.26 -5.38
N VAL A 45 -8.07 -13.03 -4.71
CA VAL A 45 -8.10 -12.40 -3.39
C VAL A 45 -8.11 -13.49 -2.33
N LEU A 46 -7.11 -13.46 -1.45
CA LEU A 46 -7.00 -14.32 -0.28
C LEU A 46 -7.07 -13.44 0.96
N GLU A 47 -8.00 -13.74 1.86
CA GLU A 47 -8.02 -13.05 3.15
C GLU A 47 -7.01 -13.72 4.09
N GLY A 48 -6.20 -12.91 4.78
CA GLY A 48 -5.10 -13.40 5.62
C GLY A 48 -5.52 -14.44 6.67
N TRP A 49 -6.75 -14.36 7.19
CA TRP A 49 -7.27 -15.30 8.18
C TRP A 49 -7.61 -16.69 7.62
N ILE A 50 -7.76 -16.84 6.29
CA ILE A 50 -8.09 -18.12 5.65
C ILE A 50 -6.89 -19.08 5.70
N LYS A 51 -5.66 -18.55 5.52
CA LYS A 51 -4.42 -19.30 5.73
C LYS A 51 -3.27 -18.34 6.14
N PRO A 52 -3.20 -17.95 7.42
CA PRO A 52 -2.24 -16.95 7.91
C PRO A 52 -0.79 -17.26 7.61
N SER A 53 -0.43 -18.56 7.63
CA SER A 53 0.94 -19.02 7.38
C SER A 53 1.46 -18.67 5.98
N LEU A 54 0.59 -18.40 5.00
CA LEU A 54 1.03 -17.92 3.68
C LEU A 54 1.61 -16.51 3.76
N PHE A 55 1.29 -15.72 4.78
CA PHE A 55 1.65 -14.29 4.88
C PHE A 55 2.74 -14.01 5.92
N GLU A 56 3.12 -14.98 6.75
CA GLU A 56 4.12 -14.82 7.82
C GLU A 56 5.53 -14.44 7.31
N GLY A 57 5.85 -14.75 6.06
CA GLY A 57 7.16 -14.45 5.46
C GLY A 57 7.25 -13.09 4.78
N ILE A 58 6.19 -12.27 4.78
CA ILE A 58 6.19 -10.96 4.12
C ILE A 58 7.11 -10.00 4.90
N PRO A 59 8.09 -9.36 4.24
CA PRO A 59 8.96 -8.40 4.92
C PRO A 59 8.16 -7.15 5.32
N ASN A 60 8.53 -6.50 6.44
CA ASN A 60 7.79 -5.34 6.97
C ASN A 60 6.27 -5.61 7.08
N PRO A 61 5.84 -6.65 7.82
CA PRO A 61 4.45 -7.08 7.86
C PRO A 61 3.50 -6.07 8.54
N ASP A 62 4.05 -5.02 9.14
CA ASP A 62 3.34 -3.91 9.73
C ASP A 62 3.17 -2.71 8.77
N MET A 63 3.73 -2.80 7.54
CA MET A 63 3.65 -1.79 6.48
C MET A 63 2.81 -2.28 5.28
N LEU A 64 1.65 -2.88 5.56
CA LEU A 64 0.74 -3.40 4.55
C LEU A 64 -0.14 -2.28 3.95
N ASP A 65 -0.82 -2.59 2.85
CA ASP A 65 -1.74 -1.65 2.20
C ASP A 65 -2.78 -1.12 3.19
N GLY A 66 -2.99 0.19 3.18
CA GLY A 66 -3.91 0.83 4.11
C GLY A 66 -3.33 1.13 5.51
N THR A 67 -2.09 0.73 5.79
CA THR A 67 -1.39 1.13 7.02
C THR A 67 -1.25 2.64 7.05
N GLN A 68 -1.68 3.26 8.14
CA GLN A 68 -1.57 4.69 8.37
C GLN A 68 -0.35 4.99 9.23
N VAL A 69 0.49 5.90 8.74
CA VAL A 69 1.80 6.22 9.34
C VAL A 69 1.98 7.72 9.48
N THR A 70 2.84 8.12 10.41
CA THR A 70 3.35 9.49 10.54
C THR A 70 4.87 9.46 10.48
N PHE A 71 5.46 10.56 10.01
CA PHE A 71 6.91 10.74 9.94
C PHE A 71 7.32 11.99 10.72
N LYS A 72 8.25 11.83 11.65
CA LYS A 72 8.83 12.94 12.41
C LYS A 72 10.31 13.08 12.05
N SER A 73 10.72 14.25 11.61
CA SER A 73 12.14 14.54 11.38
C SER A 73 12.89 14.48 12.71
N VAL A 74 13.95 13.67 12.78
CA VAL A 74 14.81 13.60 13.96
C VAL A 74 15.56 14.92 14.15
N LYS A 75 16.07 15.51 13.07
CA LYS A 75 16.83 16.77 13.15
C LYS A 75 15.97 17.97 13.53
N LEU A 76 14.79 18.13 12.92
CA LEU A 76 13.93 19.30 13.17
C LEU A 76 12.99 19.10 14.37
N GLN A 77 12.77 17.85 14.80
CA GLN A 77 11.75 17.49 15.78
C GLN A 77 10.33 17.92 15.36
N LYS A 78 10.07 17.93 14.04
CA LYS A 78 8.78 18.31 13.43
C LYS A 78 8.22 17.18 12.57
N TYR A 79 6.89 17.10 12.50
CA TYR A 79 6.19 16.14 11.65
C TYR A 79 6.08 16.63 10.20
N VAL A 80 6.15 15.66 9.30
CA VAL A 80 5.85 15.81 7.87
C VAL A 80 4.34 16.02 7.71
N CYS A 81 3.94 17.05 6.99
CA CYS A 81 2.55 17.49 6.82
C CYS A 81 2.21 17.64 5.34
N ALA A 82 1.10 17.04 4.93
CA ALA A 82 0.45 17.37 3.66
C ALA A 82 -0.36 18.65 3.82
N GLU A 83 0.14 19.77 3.29
CA GLU A 83 -0.56 21.04 3.42
C GLU A 83 -1.95 20.96 2.77
N ASN A 84 -2.94 21.56 3.46
CA ASN A 84 -4.36 21.41 3.15
C ASN A 84 -4.88 19.95 3.17
N GLY A 85 -4.18 19.02 3.82
CA GLY A 85 -4.50 17.59 3.82
C GLY A 85 -4.20 16.87 2.50
N GLY A 86 -3.52 17.55 1.56
CA GLY A 86 -3.27 17.09 0.20
C GLY A 86 -3.78 18.08 -0.85
N GLY A 87 -3.22 18.00 -2.06
CA GLY A 87 -3.46 18.95 -3.15
C GLY A 87 -2.50 20.14 -3.16
N SER A 88 -1.46 20.13 -2.34
CA SER A 88 -0.43 21.18 -2.25
C SER A 88 0.94 20.56 -1.91
N ASP A 89 1.87 21.36 -1.41
CA ASP A 89 3.22 20.94 -1.07
C ASP A 89 3.27 20.14 0.24
N ILE A 90 4.39 19.43 0.45
CA ILE A 90 4.71 18.80 1.73
C ILE A 90 5.61 19.73 2.54
N SER A 91 5.29 19.92 3.81
CA SER A 91 6.10 20.67 4.77
C SER A 91 6.57 19.77 5.92
N VAL A 92 7.59 20.22 6.67
CA VAL A 92 8.09 19.54 7.87
C VAL A 92 8.10 20.54 9.04
N ASN A 93 6.91 20.97 9.49
CA ASN A 93 6.78 22.12 10.39
C ASN A 93 5.90 21.88 11.63
N ARG A 94 5.28 20.70 11.77
CA ARG A 94 4.25 20.47 12.80
C ARG A 94 4.83 19.95 14.11
N ASP A 95 4.36 20.51 15.23
CA ASP A 95 4.75 20.08 16.58
C ASP A 95 4.02 18.80 17.04
N ALA A 96 2.84 18.53 16.49
CA ALA A 96 2.03 17.37 16.81
C ALA A 96 1.39 16.82 15.53
N ALA A 97 1.26 15.49 15.47
CA ALA A 97 0.59 14.81 14.38
C ALA A 97 -0.92 14.73 14.58
N SER A 98 -1.65 14.94 13.50
CA SER A 98 -3.09 14.72 13.37
C SER A 98 -3.39 14.23 11.95
N SER A 99 -4.53 14.60 11.37
CA SER A 99 -4.99 14.10 10.08
C SER A 99 -4.11 14.49 8.90
N TRP A 100 -3.41 15.64 8.93
CA TRP A 100 -2.62 16.12 7.79
C TRP A 100 -1.20 15.55 7.78
N GLU A 101 -0.73 15.06 8.92
CA GLU A 101 0.57 14.41 9.10
C GLU A 101 0.48 12.89 8.95
N THR A 102 -0.74 12.37 8.77
CA THR A 102 -1.01 10.95 8.60
C THR A 102 -1.09 10.59 7.11
N PHE A 103 -0.31 9.59 6.72
CA PHE A 103 -0.24 9.08 5.35
C PHE A 103 -0.63 7.61 5.32
N THR A 104 -1.40 7.22 4.31
CA THR A 104 -1.74 5.82 4.06
C THR A 104 -0.75 5.20 3.10
N LEU A 105 -0.14 4.08 3.49
CA LEU A 105 0.79 3.32 2.67
C LEU A 105 0.05 2.46 1.64
N TRP A 106 0.59 2.45 0.43
CA TRP A 106 0.29 1.48 -0.63
C TRP A 106 1.58 0.79 -1.05
N ARG A 107 1.66 -0.51 -0.85
CA ARG A 107 2.81 -1.37 -1.13
C ARG A 107 2.79 -1.79 -2.59
N VAL A 108 3.84 -1.39 -3.31
CA VAL A 108 4.06 -1.75 -4.71
C VAL A 108 4.93 -3.01 -4.80
N SER A 109 5.88 -3.17 -3.89
CA SER A 109 6.76 -4.35 -3.81
C SER A 109 7.31 -4.55 -2.38
N GLU A 110 8.29 -5.43 -2.20
CA GLU A 110 8.93 -5.70 -0.90
C GLU A 110 9.48 -4.45 -0.19
N SER A 111 9.97 -3.47 -0.95
CA SER A 111 10.60 -2.25 -0.42
C SER A 111 10.03 -0.96 -1.00
N GLU A 112 9.08 -1.04 -1.95
CA GLU A 112 8.54 0.12 -2.64
C GLU A 112 7.12 0.44 -2.19
N PHE A 113 6.89 1.71 -1.87
CA PHE A 113 5.65 2.21 -1.30
C PHE A 113 5.23 3.52 -1.97
N GLN A 114 3.92 3.76 -1.97
CA GLN A 114 3.29 5.01 -2.33
C GLN A 114 2.62 5.57 -1.08
N PHE A 115 2.71 6.88 -0.88
CA PHE A 115 2.09 7.56 0.26
C PHE A 115 0.88 8.33 -0.22
N ARG A 116 -0.29 8.01 0.33
CA ARG A 116 -1.53 8.71 0.02
C ARG A 116 -1.92 9.61 1.19
N THR A 117 -2.27 10.85 0.89
CA THR A 117 -2.74 11.83 1.88
C THR A 117 -4.21 11.59 2.24
N VAL A 118 -4.69 12.28 3.28
CA VAL A 118 -6.10 12.19 3.72
C VAL A 118 -7.10 12.66 2.65
N GLN A 119 -6.73 13.63 1.81
CA GLN A 119 -7.56 14.05 0.65
C GLN A 119 -7.38 13.16 -0.59
N GLY A 120 -6.55 12.12 -0.49
CA GLY A 120 -6.43 11.07 -1.50
C GLY A 120 -5.40 11.33 -2.59
N GLN A 121 -4.59 12.40 -2.49
CA GLN A 121 -3.47 12.64 -3.39
C GLN A 121 -2.26 11.80 -2.98
N PHE A 122 -1.34 11.59 -3.90
CA PHE A 122 -0.10 10.88 -3.66
C PHE A 122 1.07 11.86 -3.53
N LEU A 123 2.03 11.51 -2.68
CA LEU A 123 3.32 12.20 -2.63
C LEU A 123 4.04 11.95 -3.95
N SER A 124 4.61 13.00 -4.52
CA SER A 124 5.29 13.00 -5.81
C SER A 124 6.67 13.62 -5.71
N CYS A 125 7.63 13.00 -6.38
CA CYS A 125 8.96 13.53 -6.60
C CYS A 125 9.39 13.35 -8.05
N TYR A 126 9.61 14.45 -8.76
CA TYR A 126 9.93 14.47 -10.19
C TYR A 126 11.44 14.32 -10.50
N GLY A 127 12.21 13.69 -9.60
CA GLY A 127 13.63 13.38 -9.78
C GLY A 127 14.54 13.87 -8.65
N ASN A 128 15.85 13.84 -8.86
CA ASN A 128 16.82 14.29 -7.86
C ASN A 128 16.71 15.81 -7.67
N GLY A 129 16.77 16.27 -6.41
CA GLY A 129 16.57 17.68 -6.10
C GLY A 129 15.12 18.15 -6.10
N CYS A 130 14.16 17.24 -6.28
CA CYS A 130 12.75 17.62 -6.21
C CYS A 130 12.41 18.11 -4.80
N VAL A 131 11.55 19.12 -4.71
CA VAL A 131 10.74 19.35 -3.52
C VAL A 131 9.52 18.43 -3.62
N VAL A 132 9.27 17.63 -2.58
CA VAL A 132 8.15 16.69 -2.56
C VAL A 132 6.84 17.47 -2.45
N SER A 133 5.86 17.13 -3.28
CA SER A 133 4.50 17.68 -3.22
C SER A 133 3.47 16.55 -3.14
N ALA A 134 2.23 16.88 -2.82
CA ALA A 134 1.12 15.94 -2.74
C ALA A 134 -0.04 16.37 -3.64
N THR A 135 0.22 16.57 -4.93
CA THR A 135 -0.77 17.05 -5.90
C THR A 135 -1.30 15.96 -6.84
N ALA A 136 -0.60 14.83 -6.96
CA ALA A 136 -0.95 13.77 -7.88
C ALA A 136 -2.23 13.04 -7.47
N LYS A 137 -3.18 12.87 -8.40
CA LYS A 137 -4.44 12.13 -8.17
C LYS A 137 -4.33 10.63 -8.45
N SER A 138 -3.27 10.22 -9.14
CA SER A 138 -2.98 8.84 -9.51
C SER A 138 -1.48 8.61 -9.33
N ALA A 139 -1.13 7.42 -8.86
CA ALA A 139 0.27 7.07 -8.62
C ALA A 139 0.91 6.36 -9.81
N SER A 140 2.19 6.67 -10.05
CA SER A 140 3.07 6.06 -11.04
C SER A 140 4.48 5.92 -10.44
N SER A 141 5.51 5.92 -11.28
CA SER A 141 6.90 5.84 -10.88
C SER A 141 7.37 7.02 -10.02
N THR A 142 6.86 8.23 -10.25
CA THR A 142 7.24 9.46 -9.50
C THR A 142 6.62 9.53 -8.11
N GLU A 143 5.57 8.75 -7.86
CA GLU A 143 4.90 8.66 -6.56
C GLU A 143 5.38 7.46 -5.73
N THR A 144 6.35 6.71 -6.24
CA THR A 144 6.86 5.51 -5.61
C THR A 144 8.22 5.77 -4.96
N PHE A 145 8.32 5.42 -3.68
CA PHE A 145 9.48 5.61 -2.84
C PHE A 145 9.93 4.29 -2.24
N GLN A 146 11.19 4.22 -1.85
CA GLN A 146 11.74 3.11 -1.09
C GLN A 146 11.88 3.53 0.37
N ILE A 147 11.50 2.62 1.27
CA ILE A 147 11.63 2.82 2.71
C ILE A 147 12.66 1.84 3.23
N GLU A 148 13.72 2.38 3.84
CA GLU A 148 14.72 1.63 4.59
C GLU A 148 14.45 1.87 6.07
N ARG A 149 14.34 0.82 6.88
CA ARG A 149 14.00 0.91 8.31
C ARG A 149 15.06 0.21 9.15
N ASN A 150 15.41 0.78 10.30
CA ASN A 150 16.26 0.14 11.30
C ASN A 150 15.42 -0.46 12.46
N ASN A 151 16.10 -1.02 13.46
CA ASN A 151 15.44 -1.66 14.60
C ASN A 151 14.81 -0.67 15.61
N ASP A 152 15.05 0.63 15.47
CA ASP A 152 14.62 1.69 16.40
C ASP A 152 13.51 2.56 15.82
N ASP A 153 12.70 2.01 14.90
CA ASP A 153 11.63 2.71 14.18
C ASP A 153 12.08 3.93 13.37
N ARG A 154 13.39 4.06 13.13
CA ARG A 154 13.95 5.07 12.24
C ARG A 154 13.89 4.59 10.82
N VAL A 155 13.59 5.51 9.92
CA VAL A 155 13.50 5.27 8.50
C VAL A 155 14.28 6.29 7.70
N HIS A 156 14.80 5.81 6.57
CA HIS A 156 15.20 6.63 5.44
C HIS A 156 14.22 6.40 4.31
N ILE A 157 13.82 7.48 3.65
CA ILE A 157 12.95 7.43 2.49
C ILE A 157 13.78 7.90 1.30
N LYS A 158 13.78 7.14 0.21
CA LYS A 158 14.49 7.52 -1.02
C LYS A 158 13.63 7.34 -2.25
N THR A 159 13.92 8.12 -3.28
CA THR A 159 13.28 7.99 -4.59
C THR A 159 13.77 6.73 -5.31
N LYS A 160 13.09 6.32 -6.38
CA LYS A 160 13.56 5.26 -7.28
C LYS A 160 14.94 5.53 -7.90
N SER A 161 15.32 6.79 -8.05
CA SER A 161 16.64 7.19 -8.52
C SER A 161 17.74 7.07 -7.44
N GLY A 162 17.37 6.73 -6.20
CA GLY A 162 18.28 6.54 -5.08
C GLY A 162 18.60 7.80 -4.29
N ALA A 163 17.96 8.94 -4.58
CA ALA A 163 18.14 10.16 -3.81
C ALA A 163 17.33 10.10 -2.51
N TYR A 164 18.01 10.29 -1.39
CA TYR A 164 17.40 10.29 -0.08
C TYR A 164 16.66 11.60 0.19
N LEU A 165 15.46 11.49 0.78
CA LEU A 165 14.67 12.63 1.23
C LEU A 165 15.29 13.24 2.48
N GLN A 166 15.32 14.56 2.58
CA GLN A 166 15.71 15.29 3.77
C GLN A 166 14.73 16.40 4.13
N ALA A 167 14.61 16.65 5.43
CA ALA A 167 13.93 17.82 5.97
C ALA A 167 14.90 19.00 6.03
N THR A 168 14.60 20.06 5.28
CA THR A 168 15.43 21.27 5.21
C THR A 168 15.09 22.25 6.33
N ILE A 169 15.99 23.19 6.61
CA ILE A 169 15.75 24.27 7.60
C ILE A 169 14.59 25.19 7.21
N ASP A 170 14.23 25.23 5.92
CA ASP A 170 13.08 25.97 5.41
C ASP A 170 11.76 25.17 5.54
N ASN A 171 11.79 24.06 6.29
CA ASN A 171 10.69 23.13 6.52
C ASN A 171 10.17 22.47 5.23
N GLN A 172 11.03 22.25 4.25
CA GLN A 172 10.68 21.52 3.03
C GLN A 172 11.17 20.08 3.12
N LEU A 173 10.49 19.17 2.40
CA LEU A 173 10.95 17.81 2.18
C LEU A 173 11.55 17.71 0.78
N VAL A 174 12.85 17.47 0.66
CA VAL A 174 13.60 17.55 -0.60
C VAL A 174 14.40 16.27 -0.85
N ALA A 175 14.44 15.81 -2.11
CA ALA A 175 15.15 14.59 -2.51
C ALA A 175 16.59 14.84 -2.98
N ASP A 176 17.45 15.37 -2.11
CA ASP A 176 18.82 15.77 -2.44
C ASP A 176 19.85 15.51 -1.34
N TYR A 177 19.54 14.64 -0.36
CA TYR A 177 20.50 14.34 0.68
C TYR A 177 21.78 13.71 0.09
N PRO A 178 22.98 14.20 0.47
CA PRO A 178 24.23 13.77 -0.13
C PRO A 178 24.68 12.40 0.39
N GLY A 179 24.80 11.43 -0.52
CA GLY A 179 25.33 10.10 -0.21
C GLY A 179 24.39 9.26 0.65
N ASN A 180 24.96 8.36 1.45
CA ASN A 180 24.19 7.51 2.37
C ASN A 180 24.08 8.20 3.74
N PRO A 181 22.88 8.45 4.27
CA PRO A 181 22.69 9.18 5.52
C PRO A 181 23.30 8.51 6.75
N GLY A 182 23.33 7.17 6.82
CA GLY A 182 23.58 6.52 8.11
C GLY A 182 22.45 6.81 9.11
N TRP A 183 22.52 6.23 10.31
CA TRP A 183 21.40 6.21 11.26
C TRP A 183 21.51 7.24 12.41
N ASP A 184 22.44 8.18 12.31
CA ASP A 184 22.59 9.30 13.25
C ASP A 184 21.47 10.34 13.10
N ASP A 185 21.46 11.34 13.98
CA ASP A 185 20.43 12.39 14.02
C ASP A 185 20.65 13.43 12.90
N ASN A 186 20.54 12.98 11.64
CA ASN A 186 20.76 13.78 10.44
C ASN A 186 19.44 14.24 9.79
N ALA A 187 19.54 15.06 8.74
CA ALA A 187 18.39 15.67 8.07
C ALA A 187 17.51 14.67 7.29
N SER A 188 18.04 13.50 6.96
CA SER A 188 17.35 12.45 6.20
C SER A 188 16.76 11.35 7.10
N THR A 189 17.05 11.38 8.40
CA THR A 189 16.54 10.40 9.35
C THR A 189 15.20 10.86 9.93
N PHE A 190 14.20 9.98 9.80
CA PHE A 190 12.85 10.20 10.33
C PHE A 190 12.48 9.08 11.30
N GLU A 191 11.74 9.41 12.34
CA GLU A 191 11.02 8.43 13.15
C GLU A 191 9.68 8.15 12.47
N MET A 192 9.40 6.87 12.20
CA MET A 192 8.13 6.42 11.64
C MET A 192 7.28 5.81 12.74
N SER A 193 6.01 6.22 12.82
CA SER A 193 5.06 5.63 13.78
C SER A 193 3.80 5.16 13.07
N ILE A 194 3.36 3.93 13.39
CA ILE A 194 2.11 3.36 12.89
C ILE A 194 0.96 3.90 13.73
N VAL A 195 0.06 4.63 13.09
CA VAL A 195 -1.13 5.22 13.72
C VAL A 195 -2.29 4.23 13.71
N ALA A 196 -2.46 3.51 12.61
CA ALA A 196 -3.50 2.50 12.46
C ALA A 196 -3.07 1.44 11.43
N ASN A 197 -3.30 0.17 11.75
CA ASN A 197 -3.05 -0.96 10.86
C ASN A 197 -4.23 -1.95 10.94
N ASN A 198 -5.45 -1.43 10.77
CA ASN A 198 -6.67 -2.22 10.96
C ASN A 198 -7.12 -2.94 9.68
N LEU A 199 -6.74 -2.39 8.52
CA LEU A 199 -7.13 -2.94 7.23
C LEU A 199 -6.32 -4.19 6.91
N HIS A 200 -5.10 -4.29 7.46
CA HIS A 200 -4.16 -5.38 7.19
C HIS A 200 -3.92 -5.64 5.68
N GLY A 201 -4.27 -4.69 4.82
CA GLY A 201 -4.18 -4.75 3.36
C GLY A 201 -5.15 -5.71 2.66
N ASP A 202 -5.49 -5.37 1.40
CA ASP A 202 -5.91 -6.37 0.42
C ASP A 202 -4.64 -7.13 0.01
N TYR A 203 -4.42 -8.31 0.58
CA TYR A 203 -3.17 -9.04 0.38
C TYR A 203 -3.00 -9.52 -1.06
N GLN A 204 -2.20 -8.81 -1.85
CA GLN A 204 -1.62 -9.37 -3.07
C GLN A 204 -0.32 -10.08 -2.71
N LEU A 205 -0.32 -11.42 -2.72
CA LEU A 205 0.89 -12.25 -2.55
C LEU A 205 2.04 -11.77 -3.45
N GLY A 206 1.73 -11.32 -4.67
CA GLY A 206 2.70 -10.78 -5.62
C GLY A 206 3.39 -9.49 -5.15
N ASN A 207 2.67 -8.55 -4.54
CA ASN A 207 3.28 -7.32 -4.00
C ASN A 207 4.01 -7.61 -2.69
N GLY A 208 3.55 -8.63 -1.95
CA GLY A 208 4.13 -9.13 -0.70
C GLY A 208 5.52 -9.75 -0.87
N TYR A 209 5.61 -10.75 -1.76
CA TYR A 209 6.78 -11.62 -1.95
C TYR A 209 7.51 -11.42 -3.29
N GLY A 210 7.00 -10.56 -4.17
CA GLY A 210 7.43 -10.53 -5.56
C GLY A 210 6.97 -11.76 -6.35
N HIS A 211 7.21 -11.76 -7.66
CA HIS A 211 6.68 -12.77 -8.58
C HIS A 211 7.12 -14.21 -8.24
N ASN A 212 8.43 -14.43 -8.06
CA ASN A 212 8.99 -15.78 -7.93
C ASN A 212 8.53 -16.47 -6.65
N LYS A 213 8.65 -15.79 -5.50
CA LYS A 213 8.29 -16.36 -4.21
C LYS A 213 6.77 -16.42 -4.02
N ALA A 214 5.99 -15.50 -4.60
CA ALA A 214 4.54 -15.64 -4.63
C ALA A 214 4.08 -16.88 -5.42
N LYS A 215 4.80 -17.25 -6.50
CA LYS A 215 4.51 -18.45 -7.28
C LYS A 215 4.73 -19.72 -6.45
N GLU A 216 5.84 -19.82 -5.72
CA GLU A 216 6.11 -20.94 -4.80
C GLU A 216 5.05 -21.10 -3.70
N VAL A 217 4.39 -20.02 -3.30
CA VAL A 217 3.32 -20.04 -2.29
C VAL A 217 1.97 -20.54 -2.89
N LEU A 218 1.80 -20.44 -4.21
CA LEU A 218 0.57 -20.79 -4.92
C LEU A 218 0.62 -22.16 -5.63
N GLU A 219 1.81 -22.71 -5.86
CA GLU A 219 2.05 -24.07 -6.39
C GLU A 219 1.99 -25.13 -5.29
#